data_AF-A0A484I7H5-F1
#
_entry.id   AF-A0A484I7H5-F1
#
_cell.length_a   1.000
_cell.length_b   1.000
_cell.length_c   1.000
_cell.angle_alpha   90.00
_cell.angle_beta   90.00
_cell.angle_gamma   90.00
#
_symmetry.space_group_name_H-M   'P 1'
#
loop_
_entity.id
_entity.type
_entity.pdbx_description
1 polymer ?
#
loop_
_entity_poly.entity_id
_entity_poly.type
_entity_poly.pdbx_seq_one_letter_code
_entity_poly.pdbx_strand_id
1 'polypeptide(L)'
;MDHYINESVYETCMHSFQRKKTFNVFNSLIVAFVLFSVVQMLSILNPNTAFSSHLPESSTSHNEKKRIALIENTFTYAAYQNGSFYNFYDLHSPEMYTREGQGLNTTITENLYLLKDRPIPQGPFPFYLHPEYKDIPYITYAYLILDLVHKNNQSIVNLTDADVDQGKIFFADGENAYDVLILLHNEYVSQKEYDNLKRFVANGGTILFTEGNVLYAEVDYNSTTNTISLVKGHDWEFDGKSARNSINERWLKENKEWMGSNFLDYSSSKPLHFGFNPFNYTHYEEQYLTNPNATILIDYEAYGFPEEYENATIATYYMDYGLGRVIHLSLWGHTIDENPIFVEYFEKILLPLALGKNVTEENKHFTDERKLHLGNSTDTAS
;
A
#
# COMPACT_ATOMS: atom_id res chain seq x y z
N MET A 1 10.52 14.20 20.12
CA MET A 1 9.74 13.44 21.12
C MET A 1 9.51 12.11 20.46
N ASP A 2 10.23 11.09 20.92
CA ASP A 2 10.44 9.85 20.18
C ASP A 2 9.12 9.07 20.06
N HIS A 3 8.58 8.98 18.85
CA HIS A 3 7.39 8.21 18.54
C HIS A 3 7.79 6.76 18.25
N TYR A 4 7.85 5.95 19.31
CA TYR A 4 7.86 4.50 19.18
C TYR A 4 6.42 3.99 19.27
N ILE A 5 6.03 3.12 18.33
CA ILE A 5 4.91 2.20 18.52
C ILE A 5 5.15 1.50 19.86
N ASN A 6 4.17 1.61 20.76
CA ASN A 6 4.23 1.09 22.11
C ASN A 6 4.58 -0.40 22.07
N GLU A 7 5.78 -0.78 22.52
CA GLU A 7 6.28 -2.18 22.53
C GLU A 7 5.28 -3.14 23.21
N SER A 8 4.44 -2.65 24.12
CA SER A 8 3.41 -3.48 24.79
C SER A 8 2.26 -3.89 23.85
N VAL A 9 1.94 -3.08 22.84
CA VAL A 9 0.95 -3.41 21.80
C VAL A 9 1.56 -4.43 20.82
N TYR A 10 2.83 -4.27 20.50
CA TYR A 10 3.60 -5.22 19.70
C TYR A 10 3.65 -6.61 20.36
N GLU A 11 4.01 -6.72 21.64
CA GLU A 11 4.03 -8.01 22.35
C GLU A 11 2.64 -8.66 22.45
N THR A 12 1.59 -7.87 22.66
CA THR A 12 0.22 -8.37 22.78
C THR A 12 -0.31 -8.89 21.44
N CYS A 13 -0.03 -8.19 20.34
CA CYS A 13 -0.42 -8.62 18.99
C CYS A 13 0.38 -9.85 18.54
N MET A 14 1.69 -9.86 18.81
CA MET A 14 2.55 -11.02 18.51
C MET A 14 2.14 -12.26 19.29
N HIS A 15 1.73 -12.14 20.55
CA HIS A 15 1.19 -13.27 21.31
C HIS A 15 -0.14 -13.79 20.76
N SER A 16 -1.00 -12.93 20.22
CA SER A 16 -2.25 -13.32 19.56
C SER A 16 -1.99 -14.05 18.23
N PHE A 17 -1.08 -13.53 17.41
CA PHE A 17 -0.68 -14.12 16.14
C PHE A 17 0.05 -15.47 16.33
N GLN A 18 0.99 -15.55 17.27
CA GLN A 18 1.65 -16.82 17.60
C GLN A 18 0.68 -17.85 18.18
N ARG A 19 -0.31 -17.44 19.00
CA ARG A 19 -1.35 -18.37 19.49
C ARG A 19 -2.18 -18.96 18.37
N LYS A 20 -2.61 -18.15 17.39
CA LYS A 20 -3.32 -18.63 16.18
C LYS A 20 -2.44 -19.57 15.34
N LYS A 21 -1.15 -19.27 15.18
CA LYS A 21 -0.20 -20.14 14.47
C LYS A 21 0.06 -21.46 15.20
N THR A 22 0.16 -21.45 16.54
CA THR A 22 0.30 -22.70 17.34
C THR A 22 -0.93 -23.58 17.30
N PHE A 23 -2.15 -23.01 17.17
CA PHE A 23 -3.38 -23.79 17.06
C PHE A 23 -3.47 -24.54 15.72
N ASN A 24 -2.90 -23.99 14.65
CA ASN A 24 -2.87 -24.62 13.32
C ASN A 24 -1.68 -25.58 13.11
N VAL A 25 -0.59 -25.44 13.88
CA VAL A 25 0.61 -26.31 13.76
C VAL A 25 0.51 -27.56 14.65
N PHE A 26 -0.33 -27.55 15.70
CA PHE A 26 -0.48 -28.70 16.62
C PHE A 26 -1.20 -29.93 16.02
N ASN A 27 -1.77 -29.83 14.81
CA ASN A 27 -2.40 -30.95 14.11
C ASN A 27 -1.55 -31.60 13.00
N SER A 28 -0.27 -31.23 12.83
CA SER A 28 0.56 -31.80 11.75
C SER A 28 2.00 -32.16 12.13
N LEU A 29 2.34 -32.22 13.42
CA LEU A 29 3.68 -32.59 13.88
C LEU A 29 3.67 -33.71 14.93
N ILE A 30 3.06 -34.84 14.56
CA ILE A 30 3.44 -36.16 15.07
C ILE A 30 3.76 -36.98 13.82
N VAL A 31 5.03 -36.95 13.41
CA VAL A 31 5.79 -37.92 12.59
C VAL A 31 6.92 -37.14 11.90
N ALA A 32 8.11 -37.10 12.52
CA ALA A 32 9.43 -37.22 11.86
C ALA A 32 10.59 -36.87 12.82
N PHE A 33 11.33 -37.91 13.22
CA PHE A 33 12.82 -38.01 13.36
C PHE A 33 13.59 -36.81 13.93
N VAL A 34 14.23 -36.84 15.12
CA VAL A 34 15.32 -37.71 15.64
C VAL A 34 16.58 -37.77 14.75
N LEU A 35 17.71 -37.27 15.31
CA LEU A 35 19.14 -37.36 14.88
C LEU A 35 19.54 -36.43 13.71
N PHE A 36 20.64 -35.68 13.70
CA PHE A 36 22.00 -35.92 14.23
C PHE A 36 22.77 -34.60 14.40
N SER A 37 23.74 -34.62 15.31
CA SER A 37 24.58 -33.51 15.79
C SER A 37 25.92 -33.37 15.05
N VAL A 38 26.45 -32.13 15.00
CA VAL A 38 27.86 -31.69 15.16
C VAL A 38 28.92 -32.25 14.20
N VAL A 39 29.66 -31.36 13.50
CA VAL A 39 31.13 -31.22 13.54
C VAL A 39 31.57 -29.90 12.89
N GLN A 40 32.56 -29.29 13.55
CA GLN A 40 33.18 -27.98 13.34
C GLN A 40 34.47 -28.07 12.49
N MET A 41 34.89 -26.89 11.99
CA MET A 41 36.27 -26.38 11.82
C MET A 41 37.14 -26.69 10.57
N LEU A 42 37.36 -25.60 9.81
CA LEU A 42 38.63 -24.88 9.50
C LEU A 42 39.88 -25.60 8.95
N SER A 43 40.35 -25.16 7.78
CA SER A 43 41.80 -25.02 7.41
C SER A 43 41.92 -24.00 6.26
N ILE A 44 42.27 -22.73 6.52
CA ILE A 44 43.58 -22.07 6.31
C ILE A 44 44.15 -22.12 4.87
N LEU A 45 44.04 -20.95 4.22
CA LEU A 45 44.93 -20.22 3.29
C LEU A 45 46.24 -20.89 2.77
N ASN A 46 46.47 -20.79 1.46
CA ASN A 46 47.68 -20.13 0.93
C ASN A 46 47.54 -19.68 -0.55
N PRO A 47 48.21 -18.59 -0.98
CA PRO A 47 48.03 -17.92 -2.27
C PRO A 47 49.13 -18.28 -3.29
N ASN A 48 48.82 -18.18 -4.59
CA ASN A 48 49.55 -17.35 -5.57
C ASN A 48 49.17 -17.62 -7.04
N THR A 49 48.71 -16.54 -7.68
CA THR A 49 49.01 -16.05 -9.05
C THR A 49 48.82 -16.93 -10.29
N ALA A 50 47.90 -16.50 -11.16
CA ALA A 50 48.21 -16.24 -12.57
C ALA A 50 47.16 -15.29 -13.19
N PHE A 51 47.67 -14.21 -13.80
CA PHE A 51 46.94 -13.23 -14.60
C PHE A 51 46.39 -13.91 -15.88
N SER A 52 45.09 -13.79 -16.14
CA SER A 52 44.51 -13.93 -17.47
C SER A 52 43.40 -12.89 -17.61
N SER A 53 43.54 -12.03 -18.61
CA SER A 53 42.64 -10.93 -18.91
C SER A 53 41.34 -11.45 -19.52
N HIS A 54 40.34 -11.68 -18.67
CA HIS A 54 38.93 -11.68 -19.04
C HIS A 54 38.25 -10.58 -18.24
N LEU A 55 37.55 -9.68 -18.95
CA LEU A 55 36.64 -8.71 -18.37
C LEU A 55 35.66 -9.45 -17.45
N PRO A 56 35.60 -9.17 -16.14
CA PRO A 56 34.53 -9.70 -15.34
C PRO A 56 33.29 -8.87 -15.65
N GLU A 57 32.23 -9.55 -16.10
CA GLU A 57 30.87 -9.14 -15.77
C GLU A 57 30.84 -8.70 -14.31
N SER A 58 30.34 -7.49 -14.08
CA SER A 58 30.09 -6.94 -12.75
C SER A 58 28.92 -7.71 -12.09
N SER A 59 29.14 -8.99 -11.81
CA SER A 59 28.33 -9.79 -10.91
C SER A 59 28.91 -9.67 -9.50
N THR A 60 28.84 -8.47 -8.94
CA THR A 60 28.96 -8.26 -7.49
C THR A 60 27.80 -7.39 -7.06
N SER A 61 26.60 -7.98 -7.08
CA SER A 61 25.47 -7.53 -6.25
C SER A 61 25.87 -7.76 -4.79
N HIS A 62 26.70 -6.88 -4.25
CA HIS A 62 26.71 -6.67 -2.81
C HIS A 62 25.26 -6.32 -2.45
N ASN A 63 24.66 -7.15 -1.60
CA ASN A 63 23.32 -7.00 -1.06
C ASN A 63 23.33 -5.77 -0.13
N GLU A 64 23.50 -4.58 -0.72
CA GLU A 64 23.58 -3.33 0.00
C GLU A 64 22.24 -3.10 0.69
N LYS A 65 22.30 -2.98 2.01
CA LYS A 65 21.12 -2.82 2.85
C LYS A 65 20.41 -1.53 2.44
N LYS A 66 19.17 -1.65 1.95
CA LYS A 66 18.37 -0.51 1.54
C LYS A 66 17.75 0.15 2.77
N ARG A 67 17.62 1.48 2.73
CA ARG A 67 16.92 2.28 3.72
C ARG A 67 15.45 2.28 3.35
N ILE A 68 14.62 1.61 4.14
CA ILE A 68 13.20 1.43 3.86
C ILE A 68 12.40 2.21 4.90
N ALA A 69 11.34 2.89 4.47
CA ALA A 69 10.33 3.44 5.36
C ALA A 69 8.95 2.86 5.07
N LEU A 70 8.19 2.56 6.11
CA LEU A 70 6.74 2.34 6.05
C LEU A 70 6.07 3.67 6.37
N ILE A 71 5.14 4.12 5.50
CA ILE A 71 4.39 5.36 5.68
C ILE A 71 3.00 5.03 6.22
N GLU A 72 2.73 5.44 7.45
CA GLU A 72 1.43 5.35 8.10
C GLU A 72 0.50 6.49 7.64
N ASN A 73 -0.73 6.13 7.26
CA ASN A 73 -1.77 7.01 6.72
C ASN A 73 -2.57 7.74 7.81
N THR A 74 -1.90 8.54 8.64
CA THR A 74 -2.50 9.21 9.80
C THR A 74 -3.50 10.31 9.45
N PHE A 75 -3.40 10.92 8.26
CA PHE A 75 -4.41 11.81 7.70
C PHE A 75 -5.70 11.05 7.38
N THR A 76 -5.60 9.86 6.77
CA THR A 76 -6.76 8.98 6.56
C THR A 76 -7.38 8.58 7.89
N TYR A 77 -6.59 8.26 8.92
CA TYR A 77 -7.11 7.99 10.26
C TYR A 77 -7.90 9.18 10.83
N ALA A 78 -7.42 10.40 10.62
CA ALA A 78 -8.11 11.61 11.04
C ALA A 78 -9.42 11.84 10.27
N ALA A 79 -9.52 11.42 9.00
CA ALA A 79 -10.75 11.45 8.22
C ALA A 79 -11.77 10.38 8.66
N TYR A 80 -11.28 9.19 9.02
CA TYR A 80 -12.08 8.01 9.40
C TYR A 80 -12.52 7.99 10.87
N GLN A 81 -11.93 8.83 11.72
CA GLN A 81 -12.37 8.89 13.11
C GLN A 81 -13.83 9.37 13.22
N ASN A 82 -14.56 8.86 14.22
CA ASN A 82 -15.90 9.30 14.51
C ASN A 82 -15.95 10.82 14.82
N GLY A 83 -16.96 11.48 14.28
CA GLY A 83 -17.12 12.93 14.27
C GLY A 83 -16.22 13.64 13.27
N SER A 84 -15.87 13.01 12.14
CA SER A 84 -14.97 13.58 11.11
C SER A 84 -15.56 13.49 9.69
N PHE A 85 -14.72 13.45 8.66
CA PHE A 85 -15.11 13.61 7.25
C PHE A 85 -16.19 12.63 6.80
N TYR A 86 -16.08 11.34 7.15
CA TYR A 86 -17.08 10.36 6.72
C TYR A 86 -18.45 10.59 7.37
N ASN A 87 -18.50 11.12 8.59
CA ASN A 87 -19.77 11.55 9.17
C ASN A 87 -20.37 12.76 8.44
N PHE A 88 -19.56 13.62 7.83
CA PHE A 88 -20.07 14.68 6.95
C PHE A 88 -20.66 14.07 5.66
N TYR A 89 -19.96 13.12 5.05
CA TYR A 89 -20.44 12.45 3.83
C TYR A 89 -21.72 11.66 4.08
N ASP A 90 -21.84 10.94 5.20
CA ASP A 90 -23.06 10.21 5.56
C ASP A 90 -24.28 11.15 5.65
N LEU A 91 -24.08 12.38 6.14
CA LEU A 91 -25.15 13.37 6.31
C LEU A 91 -25.54 14.03 4.98
N HIS A 92 -24.58 14.29 4.10
CA HIS A 92 -24.76 15.19 2.95
C HIS A 92 -24.60 14.52 1.58
N SER A 93 -24.14 13.27 1.57
CA SER A 93 -23.98 12.38 0.42
C SER A 93 -24.36 10.92 0.77
N PRO A 94 -25.55 10.62 1.32
CA PRO A 94 -25.92 9.24 1.68
C PRO A 94 -25.96 8.30 0.46
N GLU A 95 -25.99 8.84 -0.75
CA GLU A 95 -25.84 8.14 -2.02
C GLU A 95 -24.54 8.57 -2.72
N MET A 96 -23.37 8.49 -2.05
CA MET A 96 -22.05 8.94 -2.59
C MET A 96 -21.80 8.51 -4.05
N TYR A 97 -22.39 7.39 -4.49
CA TYR A 97 -22.13 6.77 -5.79
C TYR A 97 -23.07 7.20 -6.94
N THR A 98 -24.04 8.10 -6.74
CA THR A 98 -25.02 8.48 -7.79
C THR A 98 -25.02 9.97 -8.15
N ARG A 99 -24.08 10.76 -7.60
CA ARG A 99 -24.06 12.21 -7.76
C ARG A 99 -23.50 12.71 -9.08
N GLU A 100 -22.77 11.87 -9.81
CA GLU A 100 -22.33 12.14 -11.17
C GLU A 100 -23.55 12.17 -12.11
N GLY A 101 -24.26 13.30 -12.13
CA GLY A 101 -25.42 13.49 -13.00
C GLY A 101 -26.56 14.32 -12.41
N GLN A 102 -26.62 14.54 -11.09
CA GLN A 102 -27.76 15.27 -10.51
C GLN A 102 -27.64 16.80 -10.59
N GLY A 103 -26.48 17.35 -11.01
CA GLY A 103 -26.31 18.79 -11.19
C GLY A 103 -26.64 19.61 -9.94
N LEU A 104 -26.59 18.98 -8.76
CA LEU A 104 -26.95 19.62 -7.51
C LEU A 104 -25.83 20.60 -7.16
N ASN A 105 -26.07 21.88 -7.44
CA ASN A 105 -25.26 22.98 -6.91
C ASN A 105 -25.54 23.13 -5.41
N THR A 106 -25.14 22.13 -4.62
CA THR A 106 -25.39 22.10 -3.18
C THR A 106 -24.26 22.82 -2.49
N THR A 107 -24.60 23.88 -1.76
CA THR A 107 -23.68 24.53 -0.83
C THR A 107 -24.17 24.26 0.59
N ILE A 108 -23.35 23.55 1.36
CA ILE A 108 -23.59 23.23 2.76
C ILE A 108 -22.87 24.25 3.63
N THR A 109 -23.58 24.85 4.57
CA THR A 109 -23.02 25.78 5.57
C THR A 109 -23.13 25.25 7.00
N GLU A 110 -23.66 24.05 7.18
CA GLU A 110 -23.87 23.37 8.45
C GLU A 110 -22.92 22.17 8.61
N ASN A 111 -22.68 21.73 9.84
CA ASN A 111 -21.82 20.57 10.15
C ASN A 111 -20.36 20.67 9.63
N LEU A 112 -19.91 21.87 9.26
CA LEU A 112 -18.56 22.11 8.73
C LEU A 112 -17.43 21.81 9.71
N TYR A 113 -17.74 21.74 11.01
CA TYR A 113 -16.79 21.29 12.04
C TYR A 113 -16.34 19.83 11.85
N LEU A 114 -17.07 19.05 11.05
CA LEU A 114 -16.68 17.70 10.66
C LEU A 114 -15.56 17.71 9.63
N LEU A 115 -15.44 18.77 8.82
CA LEU A 115 -14.44 18.92 7.74
C LEU A 115 -13.23 19.76 8.12
N LYS A 116 -13.24 20.37 9.30
CA LYS A 116 -12.27 21.40 9.70
C LYS A 116 -11.53 21.03 10.98
N ASP A 117 -10.23 21.27 10.98
CA ASP A 117 -9.33 21.15 12.14
C ASP A 117 -9.49 19.81 12.87
N ARG A 118 -9.61 18.73 12.11
CA ARG A 118 -9.79 17.36 12.62
C ARG A 118 -8.46 16.83 13.15
N PRO A 119 -8.37 16.47 14.45
CA PRO A 119 -7.11 16.06 15.04
C PRO A 119 -6.63 14.73 14.49
N ILE A 120 -5.32 14.59 14.30
CA ILE A 120 -4.71 13.32 13.95
C ILE A 120 -4.63 12.43 15.21
N PRO A 121 -5.28 11.25 15.23
CA PRO A 121 -5.28 10.39 16.41
C PRO A 121 -3.88 9.85 16.72
N GLN A 122 -3.53 9.75 18.00
CA GLN A 122 -2.21 9.30 18.48
C GLN A 122 -2.22 7.84 18.97
N GLY A 123 -3.14 7.02 18.46
CA GLY A 123 -3.37 5.65 18.90
C GLY A 123 -4.78 5.19 18.51
N PRO A 124 -5.29 4.10 19.12
CA PRO A 124 -6.61 3.59 18.79
C PRO A 124 -7.69 4.66 18.95
N PHE A 125 -8.54 4.80 17.94
CA PHE A 125 -9.58 5.82 17.87
C PHE A 125 -10.93 5.20 17.51
N PRO A 126 -12.06 5.80 17.92
CA PRO A 126 -13.37 5.32 17.51
C PRO A 126 -13.54 5.51 16.01
N PHE A 127 -13.72 4.43 15.27
CA PHE A 127 -13.91 4.44 13.82
C PHE A 127 -15.34 4.87 13.47
N TYR A 128 -15.56 5.60 12.38
CA TYR A 128 -16.88 6.17 12.07
C TYR A 128 -17.98 5.12 11.87
N LEU A 129 -17.68 3.95 11.27
CA LEU A 129 -18.65 2.85 11.10
C LEU A 129 -18.98 2.12 12.41
N HIS A 130 -18.06 2.12 13.37
CA HIS A 130 -18.16 1.37 14.62
C HIS A 130 -17.66 2.20 15.81
N PRO A 131 -18.33 3.32 16.14
CA PRO A 131 -17.84 4.28 17.12
C PRO A 131 -17.81 3.74 18.57
N GLU A 132 -18.38 2.57 18.82
CA GLU A 132 -18.47 1.92 20.13
C GLU A 132 -17.16 1.29 20.64
N TYR A 133 -16.18 1.03 19.76
CA TYR A 133 -14.84 0.57 20.16
C TYR A 133 -13.75 1.35 19.42
N LYS A 134 -12.51 1.24 19.94
CA LYS A 134 -11.35 1.92 19.38
C LYS A 134 -10.48 0.93 18.61
N ASP A 135 -9.97 1.35 17.47
CA ASP A 135 -9.10 0.54 16.62
C ASP A 135 -8.01 1.39 15.95
N ILE A 136 -7.00 0.73 15.37
CA ILE A 136 -6.07 1.29 14.41
C ILE A 136 -6.25 0.49 13.11
N PRO A 137 -6.94 1.06 12.11
CA PRO A 137 -7.12 0.38 10.82
C PRO A 137 -5.77 -0.08 10.24
N TYR A 138 -5.78 -1.23 9.56
CA TYR A 138 -4.63 -1.78 8.83
C TYR A 138 -3.42 -2.19 9.69
N ILE A 139 -3.51 -2.16 11.03
CA ILE A 139 -2.36 -2.44 11.89
C ILE A 139 -1.80 -3.87 11.71
N THR A 140 -2.66 -4.86 11.49
CA THR A 140 -2.22 -6.25 11.22
C THR A 140 -1.44 -6.35 9.92
N TYR A 141 -1.90 -5.62 8.90
CA TYR A 141 -1.24 -5.57 7.60
C TYR A 141 0.11 -4.85 7.66
N ALA A 142 0.20 -3.75 8.41
CA ALA A 142 1.46 -3.08 8.70
C ALA A 142 2.45 -4.04 9.36
N TYR A 143 2.03 -4.82 10.37
CA TYR A 143 2.89 -5.82 11.00
C TYR A 143 3.35 -6.93 10.04
N LEU A 144 2.48 -7.40 9.16
CA LEU A 144 2.86 -8.36 8.11
C LEU A 144 3.99 -7.79 7.23
N ILE A 145 3.87 -6.55 6.77
CA ILE A 145 4.88 -5.91 5.93
C ILE A 145 6.21 -5.79 6.70
N LEU A 146 6.18 -5.34 7.95
CA LEU A 146 7.36 -5.25 8.81
C LEU A 146 8.06 -6.61 8.95
N ASP A 147 7.30 -7.67 9.23
CA ASP A 147 7.82 -9.03 9.35
C ASP A 147 8.46 -9.52 8.05
N LEU A 148 7.82 -9.27 6.89
CA LEU A 148 8.35 -9.68 5.58
C LEU A 148 9.63 -8.94 5.21
N VAL A 149 9.74 -7.66 5.56
CA VAL A 149 10.94 -6.85 5.35
C VAL A 149 12.09 -7.35 6.24
N HIS A 150 11.83 -7.62 7.52
CA HIS A 150 12.81 -8.19 8.44
C HIS A 150 13.28 -9.58 8.01
N LYS A 151 12.37 -10.45 7.54
CA LYS A 151 12.69 -11.79 7.01
C LYS A 151 13.65 -11.72 5.81
N ASN A 152 13.63 -10.62 5.06
CA ASN A 152 14.54 -10.35 3.95
C ASN A 152 15.86 -9.66 4.36
N ASN A 153 16.21 -9.69 5.65
CA ASN A 153 17.41 -9.08 6.23
C ASN A 153 17.53 -7.57 5.97
N GLN A 154 16.40 -6.89 5.76
CA GLN A 154 16.34 -5.44 5.67
C GLN A 154 15.91 -4.82 7.01
N SER A 155 16.16 -3.53 7.17
CA SER A 155 15.59 -2.76 8.29
C SER A 155 14.63 -1.73 7.72
N ILE A 156 13.59 -1.44 8.50
CA ILE A 156 12.53 -0.51 8.13
C ILE A 156 12.27 0.45 9.28
N VAL A 157 11.95 1.69 8.93
CA VAL A 157 11.57 2.75 9.87
C VAL A 157 10.12 3.12 9.62
N ASN A 158 9.35 3.33 10.68
CA ASN A 158 8.00 3.84 10.54
C ASN A 158 8.05 5.37 10.51
N LEU A 159 7.38 5.94 9.51
CA LEU A 159 7.10 7.37 9.37
C LEU A 159 5.59 7.54 9.18
N THR A 160 5.13 8.77 9.36
CA THR A 160 3.75 9.17 9.06
C THR A 160 3.68 9.99 7.77
N ASP A 161 2.52 10.05 7.14
CA ASP A 161 2.21 11.05 6.11
C ASP A 161 2.51 12.50 6.57
N ALA A 162 2.33 12.82 7.86
CA ALA A 162 2.77 14.11 8.43
C ALA A 162 4.30 14.31 8.39
N ASP A 163 5.10 13.25 8.54
CA ASP A 163 6.55 13.31 8.36
C ASP A 163 6.93 13.54 6.90
N VAL A 164 6.16 12.94 5.97
CA VAL A 164 6.32 13.14 4.53
C VAL A 164 5.95 14.56 4.13
N ASP A 165 4.84 15.13 4.62
CA ASP A 165 4.47 16.56 4.44
C ASP A 165 5.61 17.50 4.86
N GLN A 166 6.23 17.20 6.01
CA GLN A 166 7.33 17.96 6.58
C GLN A 166 8.67 17.71 5.86
N GLY A 167 8.71 16.87 4.83
CA GLY A 167 9.90 16.60 4.01
C GLY A 167 10.94 15.73 4.71
N LYS A 168 10.59 14.99 5.77
CA LYS A 168 11.53 14.14 6.53
C LYS A 168 12.01 12.90 5.76
N ILE A 169 11.46 12.66 4.57
CA ILE A 169 11.97 11.67 3.62
C ILE A 169 13.17 12.17 2.79
N PHE A 170 13.63 13.40 3.03
CA PHE A 170 14.81 13.99 2.39
C PHE A 170 15.87 14.36 3.41
N PHE A 171 17.13 14.30 2.98
CA PHE A 171 18.23 14.95 3.68
C PHE A 171 18.21 16.47 3.45
N ALA A 172 19.02 17.20 4.21
CA ALA A 172 19.08 18.66 4.15
C ALA A 172 19.55 19.21 2.79
N ASP A 173 20.30 18.41 2.02
CA ASP A 173 20.72 18.72 0.65
C ASP A 173 19.63 18.42 -0.40
N GLY A 174 18.52 17.81 0.01
CA GLY A 174 17.39 17.47 -0.84
C GLY A 174 17.49 16.12 -1.55
N GLU A 175 18.50 15.30 -1.24
CA GLU A 175 18.57 13.89 -1.65
C GLU A 175 17.60 13.03 -0.85
N ASN A 176 17.23 11.87 -1.39
CA ASN A 176 16.34 10.93 -0.70
C ASN A 176 17.02 10.34 0.55
N ALA A 177 16.36 10.47 1.70
CA ALA A 177 16.80 9.86 2.96
C ALA A 177 16.54 8.34 3.01
N TYR A 178 15.71 7.84 2.09
CA TYR A 178 15.33 6.44 1.94
C TYR A 178 15.49 5.99 0.49
N ASP A 179 15.63 4.69 0.28
CA ASP A 179 15.68 4.09 -1.05
C ASP A 179 14.29 3.57 -1.46
N VAL A 180 13.50 3.11 -0.48
CA VAL A 180 12.15 2.57 -0.69
C VAL A 180 11.18 3.17 0.33
N LEU A 181 10.03 3.63 -0.15
CA LEU A 181 8.85 3.88 0.70
C LEU A 181 7.79 2.83 0.40
N ILE A 182 7.21 2.26 1.45
CA ILE A 182 6.02 1.40 1.37
C ILE A 182 4.86 2.22 1.92
N LEU A 183 3.83 2.44 1.09
CA LEU A 183 2.65 3.21 1.46
C LEU A 183 1.48 2.26 1.70
N LEU A 184 0.77 2.49 2.80
CA LEU A 184 -0.50 1.85 3.13
C LEU A 184 -1.64 2.60 2.42
N HIS A 185 -2.77 2.80 3.10
CA HIS A 185 -3.98 3.39 2.55
C HIS A 185 -3.99 4.93 2.71
N ASN A 186 -3.01 5.59 2.08
CA ASN A 186 -2.87 7.06 2.02
C ASN A 186 -3.94 7.68 1.11
N GLU A 187 -5.22 7.51 1.43
CA GLU A 187 -6.37 8.08 0.72
C GLU A 187 -6.41 9.62 0.83
N TYR A 188 -6.18 10.16 2.03
CA TYR A 188 -6.14 11.60 2.31
C TYR A 188 -4.70 12.09 2.40
N VAL A 189 -4.35 13.07 1.59
CA VAL A 189 -2.97 13.48 1.37
C VAL A 189 -2.88 15.01 1.34
N SER A 190 -1.83 15.59 1.90
CA SER A 190 -1.59 17.03 1.74
C SER A 190 -0.94 17.32 0.40
N GLN A 191 -1.09 18.53 -0.15
CA GLN A 191 -0.38 18.91 -1.38
C GLN A 191 1.14 18.77 -1.22
N LYS A 192 1.71 19.07 -0.03
CA LYS A 192 3.15 18.92 0.21
C LYS A 192 3.57 17.46 0.29
N GLU A 193 2.78 16.61 0.94
CA GLU A 193 3.02 15.16 0.95
C GLU A 193 3.04 14.62 -0.48
N TYR A 194 2.02 14.95 -1.29
CA TYR A 194 1.94 14.56 -2.69
C TYR A 194 3.17 14.98 -3.49
N ASP A 195 3.56 16.26 -3.38
CA ASP A 195 4.72 16.81 -4.09
C ASP A 195 6.02 16.14 -3.63
N ASN A 196 6.13 15.83 -2.34
CA ASN A 196 7.29 15.14 -1.76
C ASN A 196 7.37 13.68 -2.22
N LEU A 197 6.25 12.94 -2.28
CA LEU A 197 6.22 11.56 -2.81
C LEU A 197 6.62 11.55 -4.30
N LYS A 198 6.04 12.44 -5.10
CA LYS A 198 6.37 12.56 -6.53
C LYS A 198 7.85 12.92 -6.73
N ARG A 199 8.38 13.86 -5.94
CA ARG A 199 9.80 14.23 -5.96
C ARG A 199 10.71 13.09 -5.52
N PHE A 200 10.32 12.33 -4.50
CA PHE A 200 11.09 11.18 -4.02
C PHE A 200 11.30 10.16 -5.14
N VAL A 201 10.25 9.83 -5.89
CA VAL A 201 10.37 8.93 -7.06
C VAL A 201 11.23 9.58 -8.14
N ALA A 202 10.97 10.86 -8.48
CA ALA A 202 11.74 11.56 -9.50
C ALA A 202 13.26 11.59 -9.20
N ASN A 203 13.63 11.62 -7.92
CA ASN A 203 14.99 11.63 -7.40
C ASN A 203 15.67 10.24 -7.34
N GLY A 204 14.99 9.15 -7.74
CA GLY A 204 15.58 7.81 -7.77
C GLY A 204 15.07 6.84 -6.71
N GLY A 205 14.10 7.25 -5.90
CA GLY A 205 13.47 6.38 -4.91
C GLY A 205 12.43 5.44 -5.53
N THR A 206 12.16 4.33 -4.85
CA THR A 206 11.06 3.43 -5.19
C THR A 206 9.88 3.61 -4.24
N ILE A 207 8.68 3.79 -4.75
CA ILE A 207 7.45 3.67 -3.96
C ILE A 207 6.76 2.35 -4.28
N LEU A 208 6.42 1.58 -3.24
CA LEU A 208 5.52 0.43 -3.29
C LEU A 208 4.17 0.82 -2.67
N PHE A 209 3.15 0.99 -3.50
CA PHE A 209 1.76 1.14 -3.06
C PHE A 209 1.12 -0.22 -2.88
N THR A 210 0.67 -0.52 -1.66
CA THR A 210 0.11 -1.82 -1.31
C THR A 210 -1.41 -1.82 -1.20
N GLU A 211 -2.06 -0.69 -1.47
CA GLU A 211 -3.50 -0.49 -1.27
C GLU A 211 -4.15 0.13 -2.51
N GLY A 212 -5.46 -0.08 -2.66
CA GLY A 212 -6.33 0.66 -3.57
C GLY A 212 -6.69 2.03 -3.00
N ASN A 213 -7.32 2.87 -3.83
CA ASN A 213 -7.86 4.18 -3.43
C ASN A 213 -6.83 5.06 -2.65
N VAL A 214 -5.59 5.08 -3.15
CA VAL A 214 -4.51 5.91 -2.60
C VAL A 214 -4.40 7.22 -3.37
N LEU A 215 -3.97 8.28 -2.68
CA LEU A 215 -3.80 9.63 -3.21
C LEU A 215 -5.11 10.15 -3.83
N TYR A 216 -6.19 10.07 -3.06
CA TYR A 216 -7.54 10.34 -3.56
C TYR A 216 -8.02 11.75 -3.27
N ALA A 217 -7.90 12.19 -2.01
CA ALA A 217 -8.43 13.46 -1.53
C ALA A 217 -7.33 14.37 -0.95
N GLU A 218 -7.48 15.67 -1.17
CA GLU A 218 -6.57 16.69 -0.63
C GLU A 218 -7.02 17.19 0.74
N VAL A 219 -6.06 17.28 1.66
CA VAL A 219 -6.23 17.93 2.96
C VAL A 219 -5.22 19.05 3.18
N ASP A 220 -5.62 20.06 3.95
CA ASP A 220 -4.71 21.05 4.52
C ASP A 220 -4.26 20.55 5.88
N TYR A 221 -2.95 20.35 6.05
CA TYR A 221 -2.36 19.89 7.30
C TYR A 221 -1.74 21.04 8.09
N ASN A 222 -2.22 21.23 9.32
CA ASN A 222 -1.66 22.18 10.26
C ASN A 222 -0.74 21.45 11.26
N SER A 223 0.57 21.60 11.08
CA SER A 223 1.58 20.98 11.94
C SER A 223 1.66 21.58 13.35
N THR A 224 1.12 22.78 13.58
CA THR A 224 1.11 23.41 14.91
C THR A 224 0.04 22.78 15.81
N THR A 225 -1.14 22.53 15.25
CA THR A 225 -2.27 21.93 15.98
C THR A 225 -2.39 20.42 15.74
N ASN A 226 -1.59 19.88 14.82
CA ASN A 226 -1.64 18.49 14.36
C ASN A 226 -3.04 18.06 13.90
N THR A 227 -3.63 18.87 13.02
CA THR A 227 -4.99 18.71 12.52
C THR A 227 -5.03 18.78 11.00
N ILE A 228 -6.03 18.13 10.40
CA ILE A 228 -6.33 18.23 8.97
C ILE A 228 -7.67 18.93 8.73
N SER A 229 -7.79 19.63 7.61
CA SER A 229 -9.08 20.09 7.07
C SER A 229 -9.22 19.61 5.63
N LEU A 230 -10.43 19.23 5.21
CA LEU A 230 -10.67 18.87 3.81
C LEU A 230 -10.35 20.08 2.92
N VAL A 231 -9.65 19.85 1.81
CA VAL A 231 -9.53 20.85 0.73
C VAL A 231 -10.49 20.46 -0.38
N LYS A 232 -10.27 19.30 -1.02
CA LYS A 232 -11.20 18.74 -2.01
C LYS A 232 -10.98 17.25 -2.30
N GLY A 233 -12.02 16.58 -2.78
CA GLY A 233 -12.07 15.15 -3.07
C GLY A 233 -13.40 14.56 -2.56
N HIS A 234 -13.71 13.32 -2.93
CA HIS A 234 -15.01 12.68 -2.59
C HIS A 234 -16.22 13.55 -2.96
N ASP A 235 -16.17 14.21 -4.12
CA ASP A 235 -17.19 15.12 -4.64
C ASP A 235 -17.41 16.40 -3.81
N TRP A 236 -16.50 16.74 -2.91
CA TRP A 236 -16.61 17.91 -2.05
C TRP A 236 -15.38 18.82 -2.18
N GLU A 237 -15.60 20.13 -2.05
CA GLU A 237 -14.56 21.13 -1.79
C GLU A 237 -14.99 21.96 -0.58
N PHE A 238 -14.06 22.21 0.34
CA PHE A 238 -14.29 23.00 1.54
C PHE A 238 -13.38 24.24 1.57
N ASP A 239 -13.99 25.43 1.67
CA ASP A 239 -13.27 26.72 1.66
C ASP A 239 -13.12 27.37 3.05
N GLY A 240 -13.38 26.60 4.11
CA GLY A 240 -13.38 27.10 5.48
C GLY A 240 -14.69 27.75 5.93
N LYS A 241 -15.62 28.02 5.01
CA LYS A 241 -16.93 28.67 5.27
C LYS A 241 -18.12 27.88 4.74
N SER A 242 -17.91 27.08 3.71
CA SER A 242 -18.94 26.23 3.11
C SER A 242 -18.29 25.03 2.44
N ALA A 243 -19.06 23.94 2.31
CA ALA A 243 -18.72 22.79 1.51
C ALA A 243 -19.62 22.74 0.28
N ARG A 244 -19.05 22.52 -0.90
CA ARG A 244 -19.77 22.48 -2.17
C ARG A 244 -19.38 21.27 -3.00
N ASN A 245 -20.27 20.88 -3.91
CA ASN A 245 -19.96 19.85 -4.89
C ASN A 245 -18.69 20.19 -5.68
N SER A 246 -17.84 19.19 -5.88
CA SER A 246 -16.54 19.32 -6.53
C SER A 246 -16.17 18.03 -7.25
N ILE A 247 -14.88 17.83 -7.47
CA ILE A 247 -14.27 16.65 -8.10
C ILE A 247 -14.27 15.44 -7.17
N ASN A 248 -14.31 14.25 -7.76
CA ASN A 248 -14.22 13.01 -7.01
C ASN A 248 -12.78 12.70 -6.58
N GLU A 249 -11.90 12.33 -7.53
CA GLU A 249 -10.47 12.13 -7.29
C GLU A 249 -9.67 13.42 -7.55
N ARG A 250 -8.89 13.87 -6.55
CA ARG A 250 -8.15 15.13 -6.61
C ARG A 250 -7.10 15.17 -7.71
N TRP A 251 -6.28 14.14 -7.79
CA TRP A 251 -5.08 14.10 -8.65
C TRP A 251 -5.31 13.22 -9.88
N LEU A 252 -6.56 13.13 -10.36
CA LEU A 252 -6.95 12.28 -11.47
C LEU A 252 -6.04 12.43 -12.70
N LYS A 253 -5.55 13.64 -13.00
CA LYS A 253 -4.67 13.87 -14.17
C LYS A 253 -3.21 13.58 -13.85
N GLU A 254 -2.75 14.06 -12.71
CA GLU A 254 -1.35 13.97 -12.28
C GLU A 254 -0.96 12.52 -11.97
N ASN A 255 -1.86 11.74 -11.37
CA ASN A 255 -1.65 10.33 -11.06
C ASN A 255 -1.42 9.49 -12.33
N LYS A 256 -2.03 9.83 -13.47
CA LYS A 256 -1.76 9.16 -14.77
C LYS A 256 -0.32 9.27 -15.21
N GLU A 257 0.37 10.33 -14.82
CA GLU A 257 1.73 10.59 -15.30
C GLU A 257 2.77 9.83 -14.50
N TRP A 258 2.75 9.93 -13.16
CA TRP A 258 3.84 9.45 -12.32
C TRP A 258 3.52 8.17 -11.53
N MET A 259 2.28 8.01 -11.07
CA MET A 259 1.83 6.79 -10.39
C MET A 259 1.40 5.72 -11.40
N GLY A 260 0.73 6.15 -12.47
CA GLY A 260 0.32 5.33 -13.60
C GLY A 260 -1.06 4.67 -13.47
N SER A 261 -1.83 5.00 -12.43
CA SER A 261 -3.18 4.48 -12.19
C SER A 261 -4.07 5.52 -11.50
N ASN A 262 -5.38 5.25 -11.45
CA ASN A 262 -6.40 6.06 -10.79
C ASN A 262 -7.45 5.16 -10.15
N PHE A 263 -8.25 5.72 -9.23
CA PHE A 263 -9.19 4.92 -8.46
C PHE A 263 -10.30 4.43 -9.39
N LEU A 264 -10.60 3.15 -9.32
CA LEU A 264 -11.76 2.60 -10.00
C LEU A 264 -12.98 2.95 -9.15
N ASP A 265 -13.64 4.06 -9.48
CA ASP A 265 -14.86 4.50 -8.83
C ASP A 265 -16.05 3.61 -9.24
N TYR A 266 -16.06 2.39 -8.72
CA TYR A 266 -17.09 1.39 -8.90
C TYR A 266 -17.42 0.77 -7.55
N SER A 267 -18.69 0.84 -7.16
CA SER A 267 -19.11 0.43 -5.83
C SER A 267 -18.87 -1.07 -5.59
N SER A 268 -18.23 -1.40 -4.47
CA SER A 268 -18.01 -2.77 -3.96
C SER A 268 -19.28 -3.62 -3.81
N SER A 269 -20.47 -2.99 -3.81
CA SER A 269 -21.76 -3.67 -3.80
C SER A 269 -22.18 -4.23 -5.17
N LYS A 270 -21.50 -3.82 -6.24
CA LYS A 270 -21.77 -4.23 -7.61
C LYS A 270 -20.87 -5.39 -8.02
N PRO A 271 -21.33 -6.27 -8.93
CA PRO A 271 -20.48 -7.37 -9.38
C PRO A 271 -19.33 -6.84 -10.23
N LEU A 272 -18.12 -7.13 -9.80
CA LEU A 272 -16.88 -7.10 -10.58
C LEU A 272 -16.20 -8.46 -10.38
N HIS A 273 -15.67 -9.02 -11.45
CA HIS A 273 -15.09 -10.36 -11.44
C HIS A 273 -13.65 -10.33 -11.94
N PHE A 274 -12.87 -11.35 -11.54
CA PHE A 274 -11.45 -11.47 -11.88
C PHE A 274 -11.22 -12.83 -12.54
N GLY A 275 -10.77 -12.83 -13.80
CA GLY A 275 -10.43 -14.05 -14.54
C GLY A 275 -9.20 -14.75 -13.97
N PHE A 276 -8.22 -13.97 -13.51
CA PHE A 276 -7.03 -14.46 -12.82
C PHE A 276 -6.93 -13.85 -11.41
N ASN A 277 -7.36 -14.62 -10.42
CA ASN A 277 -7.45 -14.17 -9.02
C ASN A 277 -6.63 -15.07 -8.08
N PRO A 278 -5.29 -15.02 -8.11
CA PRO A 278 -4.44 -15.89 -7.31
C PRO A 278 -4.59 -15.65 -5.79
N PHE A 279 -5.13 -14.50 -5.39
CA PHE A 279 -5.26 -14.10 -3.99
C PHE A 279 -6.67 -14.31 -3.43
N ASN A 280 -7.59 -14.85 -4.23
CA ASN A 280 -9.00 -14.97 -3.84
C ASN A 280 -9.59 -13.62 -3.36
N TYR A 281 -9.16 -12.54 -4.00
CA TYR A 281 -9.60 -11.19 -3.70
C TYR A 281 -11.08 -11.02 -4.07
N THR A 282 -11.83 -10.30 -3.24
CA THR A 282 -13.21 -9.91 -3.53
C THR A 282 -13.22 -8.43 -3.83
N HIS A 283 -13.94 -8.04 -4.88
CA HIS A 283 -14.04 -6.64 -5.30
C HIS A 283 -14.37 -5.73 -4.12
N TYR A 284 -13.57 -4.68 -3.95
CA TYR A 284 -13.77 -3.70 -2.90
C TYR A 284 -13.31 -2.31 -3.34
N GLU A 285 -12.01 -2.13 -3.48
CA GLU A 285 -11.37 -0.89 -3.89
C GLU A 285 -10.14 -1.25 -4.71
N GLU A 286 -10.11 -0.79 -5.96
CA GLU A 286 -9.03 -1.06 -6.88
C GLU A 286 -8.52 0.22 -7.52
N GLN A 287 -7.29 0.16 -8.03
CA GLN A 287 -6.78 1.16 -8.95
C GLN A 287 -6.80 0.54 -10.35
N TYR A 288 -7.26 1.30 -11.35
CA TYR A 288 -7.14 0.90 -12.74
C TYR A 288 -5.94 1.59 -13.39
N LEU A 289 -5.22 0.83 -14.20
CA LEU A 289 -4.04 1.29 -14.90
C LEU A 289 -4.43 2.33 -15.95
N THR A 290 -3.75 3.47 -15.94
CA THR A 290 -4.00 4.59 -16.85
C THR A 290 -2.79 4.96 -17.70
N ASN A 291 -1.60 4.49 -17.34
CA ASN A 291 -0.38 4.76 -18.09
C ASN A 291 0.06 3.54 -18.92
N PRO A 292 0.12 3.67 -20.26
CA PRO A 292 0.47 2.55 -21.13
C PRO A 292 1.95 2.13 -21.05
N ASN A 293 2.81 2.91 -20.40
CA ASN A 293 4.23 2.56 -20.22
C ASN A 293 4.48 1.66 -19.01
N ALA A 294 3.45 1.39 -18.19
CA ALA A 294 3.59 0.48 -17.07
C ALA A 294 3.84 -0.96 -17.55
N THR A 295 4.73 -1.65 -16.84
CA THR A 295 4.96 -3.08 -17.03
C THR A 295 4.07 -3.86 -16.07
N ILE A 296 3.13 -4.61 -16.64
CA ILE A 296 2.22 -5.47 -15.88
C ILE A 296 2.98 -6.69 -15.34
N LEU A 297 2.83 -6.96 -14.04
CA LEU A 297 3.32 -8.16 -13.37
C LEU A 297 2.21 -9.21 -13.27
N ILE A 298 1.01 -8.78 -12.86
CA ILE A 298 -0.21 -9.59 -12.85
C ILE A 298 -1.32 -8.77 -13.48
N ASP A 299 -1.87 -9.26 -14.59
CA ASP A 299 -3.19 -8.84 -15.07
C ASP A 299 -4.23 -9.70 -14.35
N TYR A 300 -5.14 -9.07 -13.60
CA TYR A 300 -6.18 -9.82 -12.88
C TYR A 300 -7.33 -10.25 -13.80
N GLU A 301 -7.29 -9.87 -15.08
CA GLU A 301 -8.28 -10.21 -16.10
C GLU A 301 -9.68 -9.81 -15.62
N ALA A 302 -9.80 -8.59 -15.08
CA ALA A 302 -11.03 -8.08 -14.50
C ALA A 302 -12.11 -7.86 -15.58
N TYR A 303 -13.37 -8.15 -15.24
CA TYR A 303 -14.52 -7.97 -16.14
C TYR A 303 -15.81 -7.70 -15.36
N GLY A 304 -16.85 -7.26 -16.09
CA GLY A 304 -18.11 -6.82 -15.48
C GLY A 304 -18.12 -5.31 -15.15
N PHE A 305 -17.24 -4.55 -15.77
CA PHE A 305 -17.19 -3.10 -15.66
C PHE A 305 -18.47 -2.44 -16.18
N PRO A 306 -18.84 -1.27 -15.63
CA PRO A 306 -19.80 -0.38 -16.28
C PRO A 306 -19.17 0.25 -17.54
N GLU A 307 -19.98 0.90 -18.38
CA GLU A 307 -19.59 1.39 -19.72
C GLU A 307 -18.39 2.36 -19.65
N GLU A 308 -18.34 3.22 -18.64
CA GLU A 308 -17.27 4.18 -18.39
C GLU A 308 -15.90 3.54 -18.13
N TYR A 309 -15.88 2.28 -17.70
CA TYR A 309 -14.67 1.50 -17.39
C TYR A 309 -14.52 0.24 -18.25
N GLU A 310 -15.22 0.14 -19.39
CA GLU A 310 -15.21 -1.09 -20.24
C GLU A 310 -13.79 -1.54 -20.65
N ASN A 311 -12.86 -0.58 -20.78
CA ASN A 311 -11.46 -0.83 -21.13
C ASN A 311 -10.48 -0.71 -19.95
N ALA A 312 -10.98 -0.65 -18.72
CA ALA A 312 -10.14 -0.57 -17.53
C ALA A 312 -9.34 -1.86 -17.36
N THR A 313 -8.08 -1.71 -16.95
CA THR A 313 -7.22 -2.84 -16.58
C THR A 313 -6.88 -2.72 -15.11
N ILE A 314 -7.24 -3.71 -14.32
CA ILE A 314 -6.78 -3.84 -12.93
C ILE A 314 -5.59 -4.80 -12.95
N ALA A 315 -4.43 -4.31 -12.51
CA ALA A 315 -3.20 -5.06 -12.57
C ALA A 315 -2.24 -4.69 -11.43
N THR A 316 -1.47 -5.66 -10.95
CA THR A 316 -0.21 -5.33 -10.29
C THR A 316 0.79 -4.92 -11.36
N TYR A 317 1.45 -3.79 -11.20
CA TYR A 317 2.41 -3.28 -12.18
C TYR A 317 3.58 -2.55 -11.54
N TYR A 318 4.59 -2.25 -12.35
CA TYR A 318 5.58 -1.22 -12.03
C TYR A 318 5.84 -0.30 -13.22
N MET A 319 6.32 0.90 -12.93
CA MET A 319 6.64 1.93 -13.93
C MET A 319 7.80 2.79 -13.45
N ASP A 320 8.68 3.17 -14.35
CA ASP A 320 9.74 4.13 -14.05
C ASP A 320 9.22 5.57 -14.18
N TYR A 321 9.61 6.44 -13.24
CA TYR A 321 9.29 7.87 -13.27
C TYR A 321 10.49 8.69 -12.81
N GLY A 322 10.97 9.60 -13.67
CA GLY A 322 12.23 10.30 -13.44
C GLY A 322 13.38 9.30 -13.33
N LEU A 323 14.10 9.34 -12.21
CA LEU A 323 15.19 8.41 -11.92
C LEU A 323 14.76 7.17 -11.12
N GLY A 324 13.52 7.15 -10.63
CA GLY A 324 13.02 6.13 -9.70
C GLY A 324 11.87 5.32 -10.27
N ARG A 325 11.13 4.67 -9.38
CA ARG A 325 10.13 3.67 -9.75
C ARG A 325 8.88 3.72 -8.86
N VAL A 326 7.74 3.44 -9.46
CA VAL A 326 6.49 3.11 -8.77
C VAL A 326 6.18 1.64 -8.99
N ILE A 327 5.76 0.95 -7.93
CA ILE A 327 5.20 -0.39 -7.95
C ILE A 327 3.84 -0.30 -7.27
N HIS A 328 2.81 -0.88 -7.87
CA HIS A 328 1.44 -0.75 -7.37
C HIS A 328 0.74 -2.11 -7.39
N LEU A 329 0.19 -2.53 -6.23
CA LEU A 329 -0.60 -3.76 -6.10
C LEU A 329 -1.96 -3.64 -6.79
N SER A 330 -2.57 -2.46 -6.67
CA SER A 330 -3.86 -2.06 -7.30
C SER A 330 -5.09 -2.76 -6.75
N LEU A 331 -4.93 -3.50 -5.66
CA LEU A 331 -6.00 -4.08 -4.85
C LEU A 331 -5.95 -3.47 -3.45
N TRP A 332 -7.05 -3.60 -2.71
CA TRP A 332 -7.12 -3.30 -1.28
C TRP A 332 -6.36 -4.37 -0.45
N GLY A 333 -5.04 -4.22 -0.37
CA GLY A 333 -4.08 -5.26 0.02
C GLY A 333 -4.29 -5.85 1.40
N HIS A 334 -4.71 -5.05 2.38
CA HIS A 334 -4.99 -5.60 3.72
C HIS A 334 -6.12 -6.63 3.75
N THR A 335 -7.01 -6.67 2.74
CA THR A 335 -8.08 -7.69 2.68
C THR A 335 -7.57 -9.09 2.28
N ILE A 336 -6.32 -9.18 1.82
CA ILE A 336 -5.66 -10.43 1.40
C ILE A 336 -4.41 -10.74 2.22
N ASP A 337 -4.24 -10.10 3.38
CA ASP A 337 -3.06 -10.25 4.26
C ASP A 337 -2.93 -11.66 4.86
N GLU A 338 -4.04 -12.35 5.07
CA GLU A 338 -4.06 -13.76 5.50
C GLU A 338 -3.87 -14.76 4.35
N ASN A 339 -3.87 -14.33 3.08
CA ASN A 339 -3.70 -15.23 1.94
C ASN A 339 -2.21 -15.63 1.79
N PRO A 340 -1.86 -16.93 1.92
CA PRO A 340 -0.46 -17.37 1.86
C PRO A 340 0.18 -17.18 0.48
N ILE A 341 -0.59 -17.20 -0.60
CA ILE A 341 -0.12 -16.93 -1.97
C ILE A 341 0.23 -15.45 -2.12
N PHE A 342 -0.56 -14.54 -1.52
CA PHE A 342 -0.22 -13.12 -1.48
C PHE A 342 1.04 -12.87 -0.66
N VAL A 343 1.16 -13.47 0.51
CA VAL A 343 2.36 -13.36 1.36
C VAL A 343 3.61 -13.83 0.61
N GLU A 344 3.53 -14.97 -0.09
CA GLU A 344 4.60 -15.47 -0.95
C GLU A 344 4.94 -14.49 -2.09
N TYR A 345 3.92 -13.97 -2.77
CA TYR A 345 4.11 -13.02 -3.87
C TYR A 345 4.76 -11.72 -3.39
N PHE A 346 4.35 -11.20 -2.24
CA PHE A 346 4.97 -10.03 -1.64
C PHE A 346 6.45 -10.29 -1.32
N GLU A 347 6.76 -11.43 -0.70
CA GLU A 347 8.11 -11.81 -0.30
C GLU A 347 9.05 -12.05 -1.50
N LYS A 348 8.57 -12.72 -2.55
CA LYS A 348 9.40 -13.16 -3.68
C LYS A 348 9.42 -12.19 -4.86
N ILE A 349 8.37 -11.38 -5.02
CA ILE A 349 8.21 -10.50 -6.19
C ILE A 349 8.21 -9.03 -5.77
N LEU A 350 7.21 -8.58 -4.99
CA LEU A 350 7.02 -7.14 -4.74
C LEU A 350 8.19 -6.52 -3.98
N LEU A 351 8.59 -7.13 -2.86
CA LEU A 351 9.70 -6.60 -2.05
C LEU A 351 11.05 -6.69 -2.79
N PRO A 352 11.44 -7.83 -3.40
CA PRO A 352 12.64 -7.89 -4.24
C PRO A 352 12.66 -6.85 -5.36
N LEU A 353 11.53 -6.62 -6.04
CA LEU A 353 11.42 -5.60 -7.07
C LEU A 353 11.59 -4.19 -6.51
N ALA A 354 10.97 -3.90 -5.35
CA ALA A 354 11.12 -2.63 -4.66
C ALA A 354 12.59 -2.34 -4.27
N LEU A 355 13.33 -3.39 -3.93
CA LEU A 355 14.76 -3.34 -3.62
C LEU A 355 15.66 -3.26 -4.87
N GLY A 356 15.08 -3.17 -6.08
CA GLY A 356 15.79 -3.03 -7.34
C GLY A 356 16.25 -4.35 -7.97
N LYS A 357 15.76 -5.50 -7.51
CA LYS A 357 16.07 -6.80 -8.13
C LYS A 357 15.20 -7.01 -9.38
N ASN A 358 15.76 -7.68 -10.38
CA ASN A 358 14.99 -8.13 -11.53
C ASN A 358 14.20 -9.39 -11.14
N VAL A 359 12.88 -9.31 -11.18
CA VAL A 359 11.95 -10.39 -10.81
C VAL A 359 11.22 -10.99 -12.01
N THR A 360 11.62 -10.66 -13.24
CA THR A 360 10.86 -11.02 -14.46
C THR A 360 10.62 -12.53 -14.57
N GLU A 361 11.67 -13.34 -14.42
CA GLU A 361 11.56 -14.81 -14.51
C GLU A 361 10.79 -15.41 -13.33
N GLU A 362 11.04 -14.90 -12.11
CA GLU A 362 10.34 -15.34 -10.89
C GLU A 362 8.84 -15.05 -10.99
N ASN A 363 8.47 -13.85 -11.47
CA ASN A 363 7.09 -13.44 -11.67
C ASN A 363 6.41 -14.28 -12.76
N LYS A 364 7.11 -14.51 -13.89
CA LYS A 364 6.59 -15.37 -14.96
C LYS A 364 6.33 -16.78 -14.45
N HIS A 365 7.26 -17.34 -13.69
CA HIS A 365 7.10 -18.65 -13.08
C HIS A 365 5.89 -18.68 -12.12
N PHE A 366 5.77 -17.68 -11.25
CA PHE A 366 4.63 -17.53 -10.36
C PHE A 366 3.31 -17.48 -11.13
N THR A 367 3.20 -16.64 -12.16
CA THR A 367 1.95 -16.53 -12.95
C THR A 367 1.61 -17.81 -13.69
N ASP A 368 2.60 -18.46 -14.33
CA ASP A 368 2.39 -19.69 -15.08
C ASP A 368 1.92 -20.84 -14.16
N GLU A 369 2.57 -20.98 -13.00
CA GLU A 369 2.21 -21.99 -12.00
C GLU A 369 0.78 -21.77 -11.49
N ARG A 370 0.42 -20.53 -11.14
CA ARG A 370 -0.91 -20.23 -10.59
C ARG A 370 -2.02 -20.39 -11.63
N LYS A 371 -1.79 -20.03 -12.89
CA LYS A 371 -2.77 -20.27 -13.98
C LYS A 371 -3.02 -21.76 -14.19
N LEU A 372 -2.00 -22.60 -14.14
CA LEU A 372 -2.15 -24.06 -14.23
C LEU A 372 -2.99 -24.63 -13.09
N HIS A 373 -2.77 -24.18 -11.86
CA HIS A 373 -3.54 -24.66 -10.69
C HIS A 373 -5.01 -24.23 -10.74
N LEU A 374 -5.28 -22.98 -11.16
CA LEU A 374 -6.66 -22.47 -11.28
C LEU A 374 -7.43 -23.17 -12.41
N GLY A 375 -6.80 -23.38 -13.57
CA GLY A 375 -7.42 -24.10 -14.70
C GLY A 375 -7.76 -25.56 -14.40
N ASN A 376 -6.95 -26.24 -13.57
CA ASN A 376 -7.24 -27.62 -13.16
C ASN A 376 -8.38 -27.72 -12.12
N SER A 377 -8.71 -26.62 -11.41
CA SER A 377 -9.76 -26.62 -10.39
C SER A 377 -11.17 -26.60 -11.00
N THR A 378 -11.34 -25.99 -12.19
CA THR A 378 -12.63 -25.92 -12.88
C THR A 378 -13.09 -27.23 -13.52
N ASP A 379 -12.16 -28.16 -13.77
CA ASP A 379 -12.46 -29.47 -14.38
C ASP A 379 -12.96 -30.54 -13.37
N THR A 380 -13.00 -30.21 -12.08
CA THR A 380 -13.47 -31.13 -11.02
C THR A 380 -14.85 -30.78 -10.45
N ALA A 381 -15.49 -29.75 -11.00
CA ALA A 381 -16.80 -29.26 -10.56
C ALA A 381 -17.93 -29.46 -11.60
N SER A 382 -17.82 -30.49 -12.45
CA SER A 382 -18.86 -30.90 -13.42
C SER A 382 -19.56 -32.19 -13.01
#